data_AF-A0A150QXE2-F1
#
_entry.id   AF-A0A150QXE2-F1
#
_cell.length_a   1.000
_cell.length_b   1.000
_cell.length_c   1.000
_cell.angle_alpha   90.00
_cell.angle_beta   90.00
_cell.angle_gamma   90.00
#
_symmetry.space_group_name_H-M   'P 1'
#
loop_
_entity.id
_entity.type
_entity.pdbx_description
1 polymer ?
#
loop_
_entity_poly.entity_id
_entity_poly.type
_entity_poly.pdbx_seq_one_letter_code
_entity_poly.pdbx_strand_id
1 'polypeptide(L)'
;MALLVVAGALLVAGCGKKTMSEEDCRRVGEAMHAAWAAEVKRVGPAAPRGSGKASVVLESEGERLSSEWTSDCKRELAGREMSPGEIECLTRAKTLEELRRCAAP
;
A
#
# COMPACT_ATOMS: atom_id res chain seq x y z
N MET A 1 -7.64 10.80 -51.86
CA MET A 1 -6.52 10.75 -50.89
C MET A 1 -6.99 11.42 -49.62
N ALA A 2 -7.05 10.65 -48.53
CA ALA A 2 -7.66 11.05 -47.27
C ALA A 2 -6.78 12.08 -46.53
N LEU A 3 -7.36 13.22 -46.18
CA LEU A 3 -6.76 14.21 -45.30
C LEU A 3 -6.78 13.67 -43.87
N LEU A 4 -5.60 13.34 -43.36
CA LEU A 4 -5.36 12.92 -41.97
C LEU A 4 -5.68 14.07 -41.02
N VAL A 5 -6.82 13.96 -40.33
CA VAL A 5 -7.20 14.83 -39.22
C VAL A 5 -6.28 14.51 -38.03
N VAL A 6 -5.37 15.42 -37.73
CA VAL A 6 -4.62 15.46 -36.47
C VAL A 6 -5.61 15.85 -35.37
N ALA A 7 -6.30 14.85 -34.81
CA ALA A 7 -7.09 15.02 -33.60
C ALA A 7 -6.16 14.84 -32.41
N GLY A 8 -5.76 15.97 -31.83
CA GLY A 8 -5.04 16.04 -30.57
C GLY A 8 -5.81 15.34 -29.45
N ALA A 9 -5.35 14.16 -29.08
CA ALA A 9 -5.74 13.50 -27.85
C ALA A 9 -4.88 14.09 -26.71
N LEU A 10 -5.22 15.31 -26.29
CA LEU A 10 -4.93 15.80 -24.94
C LEU A 10 -5.77 14.96 -23.97
N LEU A 11 -5.40 13.70 -23.78
CA LEU A 11 -6.00 12.84 -22.77
C LEU A 11 -5.40 13.21 -21.42
N VAL A 12 -6.04 14.22 -20.81
CA VAL A 12 -6.23 14.35 -19.36
C VAL A 12 -4.96 14.00 -18.56
N ALA A 13 -4.02 14.94 -18.52
CA ALA A 13 -3.22 15.11 -17.32
C ALA A 13 -4.21 15.44 -16.20
N GLY A 14 -4.69 14.40 -15.51
CA GLY A 14 -5.62 14.50 -14.41
C GLY A 14 -4.93 15.20 -13.25
N CYS A 15 -4.88 16.53 -13.29
CA CYS A 15 -4.67 17.38 -12.11
C CYS A 15 -5.93 17.35 -11.21
N GLY A 16 -6.60 16.21 -11.13
CA GLY A 16 -7.63 15.95 -10.13
C GLY A 16 -6.89 15.54 -8.88
N LYS A 17 -7.03 16.33 -7.82
CA LYS A 17 -6.48 16.01 -6.51
C LYS A 17 -6.97 14.61 -6.11
N LYS A 18 -6.04 13.65 -5.94
CA LYS A 18 -6.42 12.30 -5.56
C LYS A 18 -6.83 12.32 -4.09
N THR A 19 -8.06 11.90 -3.81
CA THR A 19 -8.52 11.67 -2.44
C THR A 19 -8.31 10.21 -2.06
N MET A 20 -8.12 9.95 -0.77
CA MET A 20 -8.09 8.59 -0.26
C MET A 20 -9.51 8.01 -0.28
N SER A 21 -9.72 6.93 -1.02
CA SER A 21 -10.97 6.16 -0.98
C SER A 21 -10.90 5.03 0.05
N GLU A 22 -12.04 4.47 0.44
CA GLU A 22 -12.05 3.27 1.31
C GLU A 22 -11.34 2.07 0.67
N GLU A 23 -11.39 1.98 -0.66
CA GLU A 23 -10.70 0.95 -1.44
C GLU A 23 -9.18 1.20 -1.45
N ASP A 24 -8.74 2.46 -1.56
CA ASP A 24 -7.32 2.80 -1.40
C ASP A 24 -6.84 2.45 0.01
N CYS A 25 -7.67 2.67 1.04
CA CYS A 25 -7.36 2.17 2.39
C CYS A 25 -7.14 0.66 2.35
N ARG A 26 -8.11 -0.14 1.91
CA ARG A 26 -7.94 -1.60 1.84
C ARG A 26 -6.64 -2.01 1.14
N ARG A 27 -6.31 -1.39 0.00
CA ARG A 27 -5.10 -1.71 -0.77
C ARG A 27 -3.80 -1.37 -0.05
N VAL A 28 -3.73 -0.25 0.66
CA VAL A 28 -2.54 0.11 1.43
C VAL A 28 -2.40 -0.82 2.65
N GLY A 29 -3.50 -1.17 3.32
CA GLY A 29 -3.49 -2.16 4.39
C GLY A 29 -2.98 -3.53 3.92
N GLU A 30 -3.36 -3.96 2.71
CA GLU A 30 -2.84 -5.19 2.09
C GLU A 30 -1.35 -5.10 1.75
N ALA A 31 -0.89 -3.95 1.24
CA ALA A 31 0.53 -3.71 0.98
C ALA A 31 1.37 -3.74 2.27
N MET A 32 0.85 -3.16 3.36
CA MET A 32 1.47 -3.23 4.68
C MET A 32 1.57 -4.66 5.21
N HIS A 33 0.50 -5.45 5.07
CA HIS A 33 0.51 -6.86 5.43
C HIS A 33 1.58 -7.65 4.65
N ALA A 34 1.63 -7.44 3.33
CA ALA A 34 2.61 -8.10 2.48
C ALA A 34 4.05 -7.73 2.84
N ALA A 35 4.32 -6.45 3.13
CA ALA A 35 5.63 -5.97 3.55
C ALA A 35 6.05 -6.54 4.91
N TRP A 36 5.11 -6.69 5.84
CA TRP A 36 5.34 -7.37 7.11
C TRP A 36 5.72 -8.84 6.91
N ALA A 37 4.97 -9.58 6.09
CA ALA A 37 5.26 -10.98 5.79
C ALA A 37 6.64 -11.15 5.12
N ALA A 38 7.01 -10.23 4.23
CA ALA A 38 8.33 -10.20 3.59
C ALA A 38 9.45 -9.97 4.62
N GLU A 39 9.24 -9.06 5.57
CA GLU A 39 10.19 -8.80 6.64
C GLU A 39 10.35 -9.99 7.59
N VAL A 40 9.24 -10.59 8.03
CA VAL A 40 9.26 -11.80 8.87
C VAL A 40 10.04 -12.92 8.19
N LYS A 41 9.86 -13.11 6.87
CA LYS A 41 10.64 -14.08 6.10
C LYS A 41 12.12 -13.73 6.02
N ARG A 42 12.46 -12.44 5.94
CA ARG A 42 13.85 -11.95 5.86
C ARG A 42 14.61 -12.13 7.16
N VAL A 43 13.96 -11.87 8.30
CA VAL A 43 14.60 -11.86 9.64
C VAL A 43 14.34 -13.13 10.45
N GLY A 44 13.41 -13.99 10.00
CA GLY A 44 13.03 -15.21 10.68
C GLY A 44 14.17 -16.22 10.80
N PRO A 45 14.16 -17.09 11.84
CA PRO A 45 15.25 -18.03 12.09
C PRO A 45 15.42 -19.03 10.94
N ALA A 46 16.66 -19.27 10.54
CA ALA A 46 17.03 -20.16 9.42
C ALA A 46 16.78 -21.67 9.67
N ALA A 47 16.30 -22.07 10.86
CA ALA A 47 16.18 -23.48 11.24
C ALA A 47 14.82 -23.84 11.88
N PRO A 48 14.20 -24.97 11.48
CA PRO A 48 12.87 -25.36 11.92
C PRO A 48 12.95 -26.28 13.14
N ARG A 49 13.15 -25.78 14.36
CA ARG A 49 13.03 -26.64 15.58
C ARG A 49 12.32 -26.03 16.80
N GLY A 50 11.55 -24.96 16.61
CA GLY A 50 10.66 -24.44 17.66
C GLY A 50 9.56 -23.49 17.16
N SER A 51 9.36 -23.42 15.84
CA SER A 51 8.88 -22.22 15.13
C SER A 51 7.36 -22.05 15.02
N GLY A 52 6.55 -23.06 15.37
CA GLY A 52 5.11 -23.03 15.07
C GLY A 52 4.31 -21.96 15.82
N LYS A 53 4.59 -21.72 17.11
CA LYS A 53 3.88 -20.67 17.87
C LYS A 53 4.37 -19.27 17.49
N ALA A 54 5.66 -19.11 17.26
CA ALA A 54 6.23 -17.82 16.87
C ALA A 54 5.76 -17.40 15.47
N SER A 55 5.68 -18.33 14.51
CA SER A 55 5.15 -18.01 13.18
C SER A 55 3.68 -17.59 13.22
N VAL A 56 2.86 -18.29 14.01
CA VAL A 56 1.44 -17.94 14.20
C VAL A 56 1.28 -16.56 14.83
N VAL A 57 2.07 -16.23 15.85
CA VAL A 57 2.04 -14.89 16.47
C VAL A 57 2.43 -13.83 15.44
N LEU A 58 3.52 -14.02 14.69
CA LEU A 58 3.97 -13.07 13.68
C LEU A 58 2.95 -12.88 12.56
N GLU A 59 2.28 -13.94 12.12
CA GLU A 59 1.19 -13.85 11.14
C GLU A 59 0.01 -13.05 11.71
N SER A 60 -0.44 -13.37 12.93
CA SER A 60 -1.54 -12.66 13.58
C SER A 60 -1.25 -11.17 13.83
N GLU A 61 0.01 -10.81 14.11
CA GLU A 61 0.43 -9.41 14.23
C GLU A 61 0.34 -8.66 12.89
N GLY A 62 0.68 -9.32 11.79
CA GLY A 62 0.50 -8.76 10.46
C GLY A 62 -0.97 -8.43 10.18
N GLU A 63 -1.86 -9.40 10.42
CA GLU A 63 -3.31 -9.23 10.21
C GLU A 63 -3.88 -8.10 11.08
N ARG A 64 -3.48 -8.06 12.36
CA ARG A 64 -3.88 -7.02 13.30
C ARG A 64 -3.46 -5.64 12.82
N LEU A 65 -2.19 -5.45 12.46
CA LEU A 65 -1.65 -4.17 11.96
C LEU A 65 -2.39 -3.69 10.71
N SER A 66 -2.65 -4.59 9.77
CA SER A 66 -3.39 -4.28 8.55
C SER A 66 -4.84 -3.88 8.81
N SER A 67 -5.53 -4.59 9.72
CA SER A 67 -6.91 -4.27 10.12
C SER A 67 -7.04 -2.96 10.87
N GLU A 68 -6.14 -2.70 11.84
CA GLU A 68 -6.11 -1.45 12.60
C GLU A 68 -5.86 -0.28 11.65
N TRP A 69 -4.82 -0.35 10.83
CA TRP A 69 -4.52 0.68 9.85
C TRP A 69 -5.69 0.92 8.89
N THR A 70 -6.35 -0.13 8.41
CA THR A 70 -7.48 0.01 7.48
C THR A 70 -8.66 0.71 8.14
N SER A 71 -8.96 0.35 9.38
CA SER A 71 -10.04 0.96 10.17
C SER A 71 -9.77 2.44 10.44
N ASP A 72 -8.53 2.76 10.79
CA ASP A 72 -8.09 4.13 11.05
C ASP A 72 -8.10 4.98 9.77
N CYS A 73 -7.59 4.43 8.66
CA CYS A 73 -7.61 5.09 7.36
C CYS A 73 -9.04 5.44 6.93
N LYS A 74 -9.98 4.49 7.05
CA LYS A 74 -11.39 4.74 6.67
C LYS A 74 -12.03 5.82 7.53
N ARG A 75 -11.72 5.86 8.83
CA ARG A 75 -12.27 6.84 9.76
C ARG A 75 -11.66 8.23 9.56
N GLU A 76 -10.36 8.30 9.30
CA GLU A 76 -9.60 9.55 9.41
C GLU A 76 -9.20 10.12 8.08
N LEU A 77 -8.86 9.28 7.10
CA LEU A 77 -8.26 9.70 5.83
C LEU A 77 -9.24 9.60 4.64
N ALA A 78 -10.29 8.78 4.71
CA ALA A 78 -11.25 8.69 3.63
C ALA A 78 -11.84 10.05 3.25
N GLY A 79 -11.79 10.39 1.97
CA GLY A 79 -12.20 11.68 1.43
C GLY A 79 -11.17 12.81 1.56
N ARG A 80 -10.05 12.60 2.28
CA ARG A 80 -8.97 13.59 2.36
C ARG A 80 -8.10 13.57 1.11
N GLU A 81 -7.63 14.74 0.72
CA GLU A 81 -6.64 14.91 -0.35
C GLU A 81 -5.30 14.30 0.08
N MET A 82 -4.69 13.52 -0.80
CA MET A 82 -3.38 12.90 -0.61
C MET A 82 -2.35 13.59 -1.50
N SER A 83 -1.07 13.46 -1.13
CA SER A 83 -0.02 14.00 -1.99
C SER A 83 0.05 13.23 -3.33
N PRO A 84 0.42 13.88 -4.45
CA PRO A 84 0.45 13.23 -5.75
C PRO A 84 1.34 11.97 -5.74
N GLY A 85 0.78 10.83 -6.14
CA GLY A 85 1.50 9.57 -6.23
C GLY A 85 1.71 8.81 -4.91
N GLU A 86 1.35 9.37 -3.76
CA GLU A 86 1.57 8.74 -2.44
C GLU A 86 0.85 7.40 -2.31
N ILE A 87 -0.45 7.38 -2.60
CA ILE A 87 -1.24 6.13 -2.58
C ILE A 87 -0.60 5.09 -3.52
N GLU A 88 -0.11 5.52 -4.67
CA GLU A 88 0.51 4.64 -5.66
C GLU A 88 1.87 4.10 -5.18
N CYS A 89 2.63 4.90 -4.43
CA CYS A 89 3.86 4.49 -3.76
C CYS A 89 3.56 3.45 -2.68
N LEU A 90 2.66 3.77 -1.75
CA LEU A 90 2.29 2.93 -0.62
C LEU A 90 1.74 1.57 -1.07
N THR A 91 0.86 1.55 -2.07
CA THR A 91 0.27 0.30 -2.58
C THR A 91 1.25 -0.60 -3.32
N ARG A 92 2.35 -0.04 -3.85
CA ARG A 92 3.39 -0.81 -4.55
C ARG A 92 4.52 -1.29 -3.68
N ALA A 93 4.74 -0.66 -2.53
CA ALA A 93 5.80 -1.03 -1.61
C ALA A 93 5.73 -2.52 -1.23
N LYS A 94 6.89 -3.17 -1.22
CA LYS A 94 7.08 -4.60 -0.92
C LYS A 94 7.85 -4.84 0.36
N THR A 95 8.47 -3.81 0.91
CA THR A 95 9.26 -3.87 2.15
C THR A 95 8.85 -2.77 3.11
N LEU A 96 9.13 -2.96 4.41
CA LEU A 96 8.89 -1.93 5.42
C LEU A 96 9.73 -0.66 5.15
N GLU A 97 10.91 -0.81 4.55
CA GLU A 97 11.76 0.33 4.16
C GLU A 97 11.13 1.15 3.02
N GLU A 98 10.56 0.49 2.02
CA GLU A 98 9.82 1.18 0.95
C GLU A 98 8.59 1.91 1.49
N LEU A 99 7.81 1.28 2.37
CA LEU A 99 6.66 1.93 3.02
C LEU A 99 7.09 3.19 3.78
N ARG A 100 8.18 3.13 4.55
CA ARG A 100 8.72 4.29 5.27
C ARG A 100 9.15 5.42 4.33
N ARG A 101 9.75 5.10 3.19
CA ARG A 101 10.13 6.10 2.18
C ARG A 101 8.91 6.74 1.52
N CYS A 102 7.85 5.97 1.26
CA CYS A 102 6.60 6.48 0.71
C CYS A 102 5.83 7.39 1.69
N ALA A 103 5.92 7.11 2.99
CA ALA A 103 5.23 7.86 4.05
C ALA A 103 6.05 9.04 4.61
N ALA A 104 7.26 9.27 4.08
CA ALA A 104 8.09 10.40 4.50
C ALA A 104 7.47 11.72 3.98
N PRO A 105 7.42 12.77 4.82
CA PRO A 105 6.87 14.08 4.44
C PRO A 105 7.72 14.82 3.41
#